data_AF-A0A951REM8-F1
#
_entry.id   AF-A0A951REM8-F1
#
_cell.length_a   1.000
_cell.length_b   1.000
_cell.length_c   1.000
_cell.angle_alpha   90.00
_cell.angle_beta   90.00
_cell.angle_gamma   90.00
#
_symmetry.space_group_name_H-M   'P 1'
#
loop_
_entity.id
_entity.type
_entity.pdbx_description
1 polymer ?
#
loop_
_entity_poly.entity_id
_entity_poly.type
_entity_poly.pdbx_seq_one_letter_code
_entity_poly.pdbx_strand_id
1 'polypeptide(L)'
;MKPSFPVTDIMLRRVETPRKVSAPAFANHIWQINQYEFAMQVEGVGSFYACNGNEVEYMPAEGAAKESLELYLNGSVYGAILHQRNILPLHGSS
;
A
#
# COMPACT_ATOMS: atom_id res chain seq x y z
N MET A 1 -6.62 16.81 5.31
CA MET A 1 -6.93 15.83 6.40
C MET A 1 -5.92 14.69 6.33
N LYS A 2 -5.42 14.20 7.48
CA LYS A 2 -4.43 13.10 7.55
C LYS A 2 -5.17 11.75 7.75
N PRO A 3 -4.95 10.73 6.92
CA PRO A 3 -5.55 9.41 7.12
C PRO A 3 -4.91 8.69 8.31
N SER A 4 -5.68 7.82 8.96
CA SER A 4 -5.16 6.92 10.00
C SER A 4 -4.62 5.63 9.38
N PHE A 5 -3.62 5.01 10.01
CA PHE A 5 -3.08 3.70 9.62
C PHE A 5 -3.00 2.79 10.85
N PRO A 6 -3.26 1.47 10.75
CA PRO A 6 -3.51 0.64 11.93
C PRO A 6 -2.28 0.34 12.78
N VAL A 7 -1.08 0.42 12.21
CA VAL A 7 0.20 0.28 12.93
C VAL A 7 0.89 1.63 13.07
N THR A 8 1.48 1.88 14.24
CA THR A 8 2.04 3.19 14.62
C THR A 8 3.55 3.27 14.43
N ASP A 9 4.22 2.14 14.26
CA ASP A 9 5.66 2.00 14.06
C ASP A 9 6.08 2.06 12.57
N ILE A 10 5.33 2.81 11.76
CA ILE A 10 5.60 3.01 10.34
C ILE A 10 5.79 4.49 9.99
N MET A 11 6.51 4.73 8.90
CA MET A 11 6.57 6.03 8.25
C MET A 11 5.47 6.16 7.20
N LEU A 12 4.39 6.87 7.53
CA LEU A 12 3.31 7.19 6.59
C LEU A 12 3.53 8.58 5.98
N ARG A 13 3.72 8.66 4.66
CA ARG A 13 3.96 9.92 3.94
C ARG A 13 2.99 10.13 2.79
N ARG A 14 2.44 11.34 2.70
CA ARG A 14 1.82 11.83 1.47
C ARG A 14 2.92 12.31 0.53
N VAL A 15 2.89 11.90 -0.72
CA VAL A 15 3.86 12.29 -1.75
C VAL A 15 3.14 12.71 -3.03
N GLU A 16 3.86 13.42 -3.90
CA GLU A 16 3.36 13.79 -5.24
C GLU A 16 3.45 12.64 -6.24
N THR A 17 4.35 11.68 -6.03
CA THR A 17 4.48 10.49 -6.87
C THR A 17 5.06 9.37 -6.00
N PRO A 18 4.26 8.34 -5.65
CA PRO A 18 4.77 7.18 -4.93
C PRO A 18 5.80 6.43 -5.76
N ARG A 19 6.73 5.77 -5.07
CA ARG A 19 7.69 4.88 -5.72
C ARG A 19 7.00 3.77 -6.51
N LYS A 20 7.72 3.26 -7.51
CA LYS A 20 7.40 2.02 -8.22
C LYS A 20 8.22 0.88 -7.62
N VAL A 21 7.73 -0.35 -7.76
CA VAL A 21 8.43 -1.53 -7.28
C VAL A 21 9.65 -1.80 -8.15
N SER A 22 10.80 -2.06 -7.53
CA SER A 22 12.02 -2.45 -8.24
C SER A 22 11.97 -3.93 -8.58
N ALA A 23 12.25 -4.31 -9.83
CA ALA A 23 12.26 -5.71 -10.30
C ALA A 23 11.03 -6.52 -9.81
N PRO A 24 9.80 -6.13 -10.21
CA PRO A 24 8.59 -6.79 -9.73
C PRO A 24 8.56 -8.26 -10.15
N ALA A 25 8.21 -9.14 -9.20
CA ALA A 25 7.91 -10.54 -9.48
C ALA A 25 6.54 -10.68 -10.18
N PHE A 26 5.63 -9.74 -9.91
CA PHE A 26 4.36 -9.60 -10.59
C PHE A 26 4.06 -8.13 -10.86
N ALA A 27 3.61 -7.80 -12.07
CA ALA A 27 3.20 -6.46 -12.44
C ALA A 27 2.06 -6.45 -13.46
N ASN A 28 1.10 -5.55 -13.26
CA ASN A 28 0.12 -5.15 -14.25
C ASN A 28 -0.17 -3.64 -14.12
N HIS A 29 -1.25 -3.14 -14.71
CA HIS A 29 -1.60 -1.71 -14.70
C HIS A 29 -2.08 -1.20 -13.34
N ILE A 30 -2.44 -2.08 -12.41
CA ILE A 30 -2.96 -1.77 -11.07
C ILE A 30 -1.90 -2.09 -10.00
N TRP A 31 -1.14 -3.16 -10.18
CA TRP A 31 -0.32 -3.76 -9.14
C TRP A 31 1.13 -3.91 -9.59
N GLN A 32 2.05 -3.71 -8.66
CA GLN A 32 3.42 -4.20 -8.78
C GLN A 32 3.86 -4.76 -7.43
N ILE A 33 4.48 -5.94 -7.43
CA ILE A 33 4.77 -6.67 -6.19
C ILE A 33 6.09 -7.42 -6.32
N ASN A 34 6.91 -7.36 -5.27
CA ASN A 34 7.99 -8.30 -5.00
C ASN A 34 7.96 -8.68 -3.50
N GLN A 35 9.01 -9.34 -2.99
CA GLN A 35 9.08 -9.77 -1.59
C GLN A 35 8.99 -8.61 -0.58
N TYR A 36 9.55 -7.45 -0.92
CA TYR A 36 9.78 -6.33 0.01
C TYR A 36 8.96 -5.10 -0.33
N GLU A 37 8.39 -5.03 -1.53
CA GLU A 37 7.74 -3.85 -2.07
C GLU A 37 6.39 -4.22 -2.69
N PHE A 38 5.46 -3.29 -2.54
CA PHE A 38 4.11 -3.40 -3.06
C PHE A 38 3.67 -2.01 -3.54
N ALA A 39 3.15 -1.93 -4.76
CA ALA A 39 2.52 -0.73 -5.30
C ALA A 39 1.13 -1.06 -5.83
N MET A 40 0.20 -0.13 -5.62
CA MET A 40 -1.18 -0.23 -6.07
C MET A 40 -1.66 1.11 -6.63
N GLN A 41 -2.35 1.10 -7.76
CA GLN A 41 -3.03 2.26 -8.32
C GLN A 41 -4.52 1.98 -8.41
N VAL A 42 -5.34 2.82 -7.77
CA VAL A 42 -6.80 2.70 -7.80
C VAL A 42 -7.37 3.96 -8.45
N GLU A 43 -8.03 3.77 -9.58
CA GLU A 43 -8.68 4.86 -10.33
C GLU A 43 -9.68 5.62 -9.44
N GLY A 44 -9.63 6.95 -9.49
CA GLY A 44 -10.49 7.82 -8.68
C GLY A 44 -10.16 7.86 -7.19
N VAL A 45 -9.20 7.07 -6.69
CA VAL A 45 -8.86 7.03 -5.27
C VAL A 45 -7.43 7.49 -5.00
N GLY A 46 -6.45 6.88 -5.65
CA GLY A 46 -5.04 7.23 -5.43
C GLY A 46 -4.04 6.14 -5.76
N SER A 47 -2.79 6.49 -5.56
CA SER A 47 -1.65 5.58 -5.70
C SER A 47 -1.02 5.32 -4.34
N PHE A 48 -0.58 4.09 -4.12
CA PHE A 48 -0.05 3.61 -2.85
C PHE A 48 1.22 2.81 -3.09
N TYR A 49 2.15 2.90 -2.15
CA TYR A 49 3.39 2.12 -2.13
C TYR A 49 3.73 1.74 -0.69
N ALA A 50 4.09 0.48 -0.46
CA ALA A 50 4.52 -0.06 0.83
C ALA A 50 5.86 -0.79 0.69
N CYS A 51 6.77 -0.58 1.62
CA CYS A 51 8.12 -1.13 1.56
C CYS A 51 8.62 -1.59 2.93
N ASN A 52 9.33 -2.71 2.95
CA ASN A 52 10.07 -3.28 4.09
C ASN A 52 9.24 -3.44 5.38
N GLY A 53 7.92 -3.44 5.28
CA GLY A 53 7.03 -3.51 6.44
C GLY A 53 7.03 -2.25 7.32
N ASN A 54 7.71 -1.16 6.95
CA ASN A 54 7.83 0.01 7.82
C ASN A 54 7.62 1.36 7.12
N GLU A 55 7.43 1.38 5.80
CA GLU A 55 7.22 2.59 5.03
C GLU A 55 5.95 2.49 4.17
N VAL A 56 5.16 3.56 4.18
CA VAL A 56 3.99 3.73 3.31
C VAL A 56 4.03 5.11 2.67
N GLU A 57 3.90 5.15 1.35
CA GLU A 57 3.68 6.33 0.56
C GLU A 57 2.29 6.29 -0.07
N TYR A 58 1.60 7.43 -0.08
CA TYR A 58 0.32 7.56 -0.75
C TYR A 58 0.16 8.91 -1.44
N MET A 59 -0.56 8.89 -2.55
CA MET A 59 -0.97 10.05 -3.32
C MET A 59 -2.47 9.95 -3.60
N PRO A 60 -3.31 10.77 -2.94
CA PRO A 60 -4.72 10.90 -3.27
C PRO A 60 -4.94 11.29 -4.73
N ALA A 61 -5.93 10.68 -5.38
CA ALA A 61 -6.48 11.23 -6.63
C ALA A 61 -7.22 12.54 -6.34
N GLU A 62 -7.41 13.34 -7.39
CA GLU A 62 -8.20 14.56 -7.29
C GLU A 62 -9.65 14.24 -6.91
N GLY A 63 -10.18 14.95 -5.91
CA GLY A 63 -11.54 14.73 -5.40
C GLY A 63 -11.75 13.43 -4.62
N ALA A 64 -10.70 12.64 -4.37
CA ALA A 64 -10.82 11.37 -3.66
C ALA A 64 -11.40 11.56 -2.24
N ALA A 65 -12.44 10.79 -1.91
CA ALA A 65 -12.99 10.74 -0.57
C ALA A 65 -11.99 10.13 0.41
N LYS A 66 -11.94 10.66 1.64
CA LYS A 66 -11.01 10.17 2.66
C LYS A 66 -11.29 8.72 3.00
N GLU A 67 -12.57 8.35 3.06
CA GLU A 67 -13.04 7.02 3.42
C GLU A 67 -12.55 5.99 2.40
N SER A 68 -12.52 6.36 1.12
CA SER A 68 -11.93 5.52 0.06
C SER A 68 -10.42 5.38 0.23
N LEU A 69 -9.69 6.46 0.53
CA LEU A 69 -8.26 6.38 0.83
C LEU A 69 -7.98 5.46 2.03
N GLU A 70 -8.73 5.61 3.11
CA GLU A 70 -8.58 4.80 4.33
C GLU A 70 -8.96 3.34 4.10
N LEU A 71 -9.94 3.04 3.23
CA LEU A 71 -10.28 1.67 2.85
C LEU A 71 -9.07 0.94 2.27
N TYR A 72 -8.35 1.57 1.33
CA TYR A 72 -7.19 0.94 0.68
C TYR A 72 -5.93 0.96 1.54
N LEU A 73 -5.73 2.00 2.35
CA LEU A 73 -4.66 2.05 3.34
C LEU A 73 -4.83 0.94 4.39
N ASN A 74 -6.02 0.80 4.96
CA ASN A 74 -6.29 -0.15 6.04
C ASN A 74 -6.55 -1.58 5.54
N GLY A 75 -6.87 -1.74 4.25
CA GLY A 75 -7.02 -3.03 3.58
C GLY A 75 -5.71 -3.49 2.94
N SER A 76 -5.55 -3.22 1.64
CA SER A 76 -4.48 -3.79 0.82
C SER A 76 -3.08 -3.36 1.27
N VAL A 77 -2.88 -2.07 1.58
CA VAL A 77 -1.56 -1.55 1.99
C VAL A 77 -1.17 -2.11 3.35
N TYR A 78 -2.10 -2.17 4.30
CA TYR A 78 -1.84 -2.79 5.60
C TYR A 78 -1.55 -4.29 5.48
N GLY A 79 -2.28 -5.02 4.64
CA GLY A 79 -1.99 -6.41 4.33
C GLY A 79 -0.56 -6.61 3.79
N ALA A 80 -0.11 -5.73 2.90
CA ALA A 80 1.27 -5.75 2.39
C ALA A 80 2.30 -5.51 3.50
N ILE A 81 2.06 -4.55 4.40
CA ILE A 81 2.92 -4.29 5.56
C ILE A 81 3.02 -5.52 6.46
N LEU A 82 1.89 -6.17 6.79
CA LEU A 82 1.89 -7.36 7.63
C LEU A 82 2.59 -8.55 6.98
N HIS A 83 2.41 -8.74 5.67
CA HIS A 83 3.11 -9.76 4.89
C HIS A 83 4.63 -9.52 4.90
N GLN A 84 5.08 -8.29 4.63
CA GLN A 84 6.50 -7.92 4.63
C GLN A 84 7.14 -8.08 6.02
N ARG A 85 6.35 -8.00 7.10
CA ARG A 85 6.79 -8.28 8.49
C ARG A 85 6.77 -9.77 8.86
N ASN A 86 6.34 -10.66 7.97
CA ASN A 86 6.07 -12.08 8.27
C ASN A 86 5.05 -12.28 9.42
N ILE A 87 4.13 -11.35 9.61
CA ILE A 87 3.09 -11.41 10.66
C ILE A 87 1.78 -12.01 10.14
N LEU A 88 1.53 -11.93 8.84
CA LEU A 88 0.28 -12.41 8.23
C LEU A 88 0.36 -13.92 7.89
N PRO A 89 -0.21 -14.83 8.70
CA PRO A 89 -0.28 -16.23 8.34
C PRO A 89 -1.28 -16.42 7.19
N LEU A 90 -0.77 -16.74 6.00
CA LEU A 90 -1.60 -17.11 4.86
C LEU A 90 -1.86 -18.62 4.89
N HIS A 91 -3.08 -19.00 5.26
CA HIS A 91 -3.51 -20.39 5.19
C HIS A 91 -4.00 -20.68 3.77
N GLY A 92 -3.17 -21.33 2.97
CA GLY A 92 -3.55 -21.82 1.65
C GLY A 92 -4.23 -23.18 1.76
N SER A 93 -5.54 -23.22 1.97
CA SER A 93 -6.30 -24.43 1.63
C SER A 93 -6.71 -24.31 0.17
N SER A 94 -6.18 -25.19 -0.66
CA SER A 94 -6.65 -25.40 -2.04
C SER A 94 -7.77 -26.42 -2.08
#